data_AF-A0A4Y2N3C1-F1
#
_entry.id   AF-A0A4Y2N3C1-F1
#
_cell.length_a   1.000
_cell.length_b   1.000
_cell.length_c   1.000
_cell.angle_alpha   90.00
_cell.angle_beta   90.00
_cell.angle_gamma   90.00
#
_symmetry.space_group_name_H-M   'P 1'
#
loop_
_entity.id
_entity.type
_entity.pdbx_description
1 polymer ?
#
loop_
_entity_poly.entity_id
_entity_poly.type
_entity_poly.pdbx_seq_one_letter_code
_entity_poly.pdbx_strand_id
1 'polypeptide(L)'
;MRDKNVPISGPFIIEKALQFAKALGYDEFRGSNGWIEKFKRRHGIMPKVITGESKDVDDNDSENWITETLSKLLKDYQPENIFNADETALFFQCLPQKTLPFKKEKCFGGKQSKARLTVMLGANMTGPQKLKPLVIGRSKNSRCFKIFGG
;
A
#
# COMPACT_ATOMS: atom_id res chain seq x y z
N MET A 1 -14.35 -19.37 2.46
CA MET A 1 -13.44 -18.75 1.47
C MET A 1 -12.80 -17.47 2.00
N ARG A 2 -13.54 -16.61 2.72
CA ARG A 2 -12.93 -15.50 3.48
C ARG A 2 -12.03 -16.00 4.63
N ASP A 3 -12.33 -17.16 5.21
CA ASP A 3 -11.56 -17.78 6.30
C ASP A 3 -10.17 -18.30 5.90
N LYS A 4 -9.83 -18.26 4.59
CA LYS A 4 -8.53 -18.68 4.08
C LYS A 4 -7.64 -17.50 3.67
N ASN A 5 -8.04 -16.27 3.96
CA ASN A 5 -7.27 -15.05 3.68
C ASN A 5 -6.86 -14.89 2.20
N VAL A 6 -7.60 -15.50 1.27
CA VAL A 6 -7.34 -15.44 -0.17
C VAL A 6 -7.85 -14.10 -0.73
N PRO A 7 -7.01 -13.31 -1.43
CA PRO A 7 -7.45 -12.08 -2.06
C PRO A 7 -8.58 -12.33 -3.06
N ILE A 8 -9.76 -11.77 -2.79
CA ILE A 8 -10.93 -11.91 -3.66
C ILE A 8 -10.86 -10.81 -4.74
N SER A 9 -10.53 -11.21 -5.96
CA SER A 9 -10.45 -10.30 -7.10
C SER A 9 -11.81 -10.12 -7.80
N GLY A 10 -11.94 -9.08 -8.61
CA GLY A 10 -13.13 -8.88 -9.43
C GLY A 10 -13.44 -10.04 -10.39
N PRO A 11 -12.45 -10.54 -11.16
CA PRO A 11 -12.62 -11.71 -12.01
C PRO A 11 -13.14 -12.95 -11.26
N PHE A 12 -12.67 -13.17 -10.03
CA PHE A 12 -13.12 -14.28 -9.20
C PHE A 12 -14.61 -14.18 -8.84
N ILE A 13 -15.10 -12.98 -8.54
CA ILE A 13 -16.52 -12.74 -8.26
C ILE A 13 -17.37 -13.02 -9.52
N ILE A 14 -16.89 -12.60 -10.70
CA ILE A 14 -17.57 -12.88 -11.98
C ILE A 14 -17.63 -14.38 -12.25
N GLU A 15 -16.52 -15.10 -12.08
CA GLU A 15 -16.45 -16.54 -12.30
C GLU A 15 -17.43 -17.30 -11.40
N LYS A 16 -17.50 -16.95 -10.12
CA LYS A 16 -18.48 -17.54 -9.19
C LYS A 16 -19.92 -17.19 -9.56
N ALA A 17 -20.17 -15.96 -9.96
CA ALA A 17 -21.50 -15.55 -10.40
C ALA A 17 -21.95 -16.28 -11.67
N LEU A 18 -21.04 -16.56 -12.61
CA LEU A 18 -21.30 -17.37 -13.80
C LEU A 18 -21.64 -18.83 -13.45
N GLN A 19 -20.91 -19.42 -12.48
CA GLN A 19 -21.22 -20.78 -11.99
C GLN A 19 -22.63 -20.86 -11.39
N PHE A 20 -23.01 -19.87 -10.57
CA PHE A 20 -24.36 -19.80 -10.00
C PHE A 20 -25.43 -19.52 -11.06
N ALA A 21 -25.17 -18.62 -12.00
CA ALA A 21 -26.10 -18.33 -13.08
C ALA A 21 -26.41 -19.59 -13.89
N LYS A 22 -25.39 -20.36 -14.26
CA LYS A 22 -25.56 -21.64 -14.96
C LYS A 22 -26.34 -22.66 -14.13
N ALA A 23 -26.04 -22.79 -12.84
CA ALA A 23 -26.75 -23.70 -11.94
C ALA A 23 -28.23 -23.32 -11.74
N LEU A 24 -28.56 -22.04 -11.88
CA LEU A 24 -29.90 -21.49 -11.76
C LEU A 24 -30.64 -21.35 -13.10
N GLY A 25 -30.03 -21.79 -14.22
CA GLY A 25 -30.63 -21.73 -15.57
C GLY A 25 -30.59 -20.35 -16.24
N TYR A 26 -29.75 -19.43 -15.78
CA TYR A 26 -29.53 -18.11 -16.39
C TYR A 26 -28.33 -18.13 -17.36
N ASP A 27 -28.49 -18.78 -18.50
CA ASP A 27 -27.42 -18.95 -19.50
C ASP A 27 -26.98 -17.64 -20.19
N GLU A 28 -27.81 -16.60 -20.14
CA GLU A 28 -27.50 -15.30 -20.72
C GLU A 28 -26.65 -14.39 -19.84
N PHE A 29 -26.45 -14.75 -18.56
CA PHE A 29 -25.66 -13.92 -17.66
C PHE A 29 -24.18 -13.96 -18.05
N ARG A 30 -23.60 -12.79 -18.32
CA ARG A 30 -22.19 -12.65 -18.77
C ARG A 30 -21.26 -11.99 -17.76
N GLY A 31 -21.75 -11.58 -16.60
CA GLY A 31 -20.94 -10.93 -15.56
C GLY A 31 -20.18 -9.69 -16.05
N SER A 32 -20.88 -8.73 -16.65
CA SER A 32 -20.27 -7.52 -17.23
C SER A 32 -19.56 -6.64 -16.18
N ASN A 33 -18.64 -5.79 -16.64
CA ASN A 33 -17.96 -4.80 -15.78
C ASN A 33 -18.93 -3.91 -15.00
N GLY A 34 -20.00 -3.45 -15.66
CA GLY A 34 -21.03 -2.65 -15.00
C GLY A 34 -21.84 -3.44 -13.95
N TRP A 35 -22.04 -4.74 -14.14
CA TRP A 35 -22.66 -5.60 -13.14
C TRP A 35 -21.79 -5.73 -11.90
N ILE A 36 -20.49 -6.04 -12.06
CA ILE A 36 -19.60 -6.22 -10.91
C ILE A 36 -19.39 -4.92 -10.12
N GLU A 37 -19.31 -3.76 -10.79
CA GLU A 37 -19.23 -2.47 -10.11
C GLU A 37 -20.48 -2.19 -9.26
N LYS A 38 -21.67 -2.44 -9.83
CA LYS A 38 -22.94 -2.29 -9.09
C LYS A 38 -23.05 -3.29 -7.95
N PHE A 39 -22.63 -4.53 -8.16
CA PHE A 39 -22.61 -5.59 -7.14
C PHE A 39 -21.70 -5.21 -5.98
N LYS A 40 -20.46 -4.78 -6.29
CA LYS A 40 -19.51 -4.30 -5.27
C LYS A 40 -20.07 -3.14 -4.47
N ARG A 41 -20.63 -2.13 -5.15
CA ARG A 41 -21.25 -0.96 -4.50
C ARG A 41 -22.42 -1.34 -3.61
N ARG A 42 -23.31 -2.23 -4.08
CA ARG A 42 -24.50 -2.68 -3.34
C ARG A 42 -24.14 -3.42 -2.06
N HIS A 43 -23.06 -4.20 -2.07
CA HIS A 43 -22.64 -5.03 -0.94
C HIS A 43 -21.45 -4.43 -0.17
N GLY A 44 -21.11 -3.15 -0.40
CA GLY A 44 -20.00 -2.48 0.29
C GLY A 44 -18.63 -3.13 0.07
N ILE A 45 -18.43 -3.84 -1.05
CA ILE A 45 -17.15 -4.50 -1.37
C ILE A 45 -16.21 -3.43 -1.92
N MET A 46 -15.38 -2.89 -1.04
CA MET A 46 -14.39 -1.89 -1.38
C MET A 46 -13.04 -2.55 -1.69
N PRO A 47 -12.33 -2.11 -2.74
CA PRO A 47 -10.94 -2.51 -2.93
C PRO A 47 -10.12 -1.96 -1.76
N LYS A 48 -9.59 -2.84 -0.91
CA LYS A 48 -8.59 -2.49 0.09
C LYS A 48 -7.20 -2.78 -0.48
N VAL A 49 -6.30 -1.83 -0.33
CA VAL A 49 -4.87 -2.09 -0.50
C VAL A 49 -4.45 -2.89 0.72
N ILE A 50 -3.98 -4.11 0.50
CA ILE A 50 -3.36 -4.90 1.56
C ILE A 50 -1.98 -4.28 1.78
N THR A 51 -1.84 -3.48 2.83
CA THR A 51 -0.54 -2.97 3.28
C THR A 51 0.13 -4.05 4.11
N GLY A 52 1.41 -4.32 3.84
CA GLY A 52 2.14 -5.49 4.35
C GLY A 52 2.30 -5.54 5.88
N GLU A 53 2.03 -4.46 6.59
CA GLU A 53 2.27 -4.34 8.04
C GLU A 53 1.04 -4.67 8.89
N SER A 54 -0.13 -4.83 8.27
CA SER A 54 -1.42 -4.97 8.98
C SER A 54 -1.76 -6.39 9.43
N LYS A 55 -0.82 -7.33 9.36
CA LYS A 55 -1.07 -8.77 9.62
C LYS A 55 -0.42 -9.35 10.87
N ASP A 56 0.52 -8.64 11.50
CA ASP A 56 1.41 -9.25 12.49
C ASP A 56 1.15 -8.80 13.94
N VAL A 57 0.10 -8.02 14.21
CA VAL A 57 -0.20 -7.57 15.57
C VAL A 57 -1.67 -7.82 15.90
N ASP A 58 -1.94 -8.47 17.03
CA ASP A 58 -3.27 -8.56 17.62
C ASP A 58 -3.71 -7.15 18.05
N ASP A 59 -4.88 -6.70 17.58
CA ASP A 59 -5.41 -5.36 17.85
C ASP A 59 -5.48 -5.11 19.37
N ASN A 60 -5.75 -6.15 20.18
CA ASN A 60 -5.85 -6.04 21.64
C ASN A 60 -4.48 -5.85 22.33
N ASP A 61 -3.43 -6.49 21.83
CA ASP A 61 -2.07 -6.33 22.36
C ASP A 61 -1.48 -4.96 22.01
N SER A 62 -1.84 -4.45 20.82
CA SER A 62 -1.49 -3.10 20.36
C SER A 62 -2.04 -2.03 21.30
N GLU A 63 -3.33 -2.14 21.63
CA GLU A 63 -4.04 -1.17 22.45
C GLU A 63 -3.54 -1.17 23.89
N ASN A 64 -3.29 -2.35 24.46
CA ASN A 64 -2.64 -2.49 25.77
C ASN A 64 -1.23 -1.87 25.78
N TRP A 65 -0.43 -2.07 24.73
CA TRP A 65 0.91 -1.48 24.68
C TRP A 65 0.86 0.05 24.62
N ILE A 66 -0.05 0.63 23.83
CA ILE A 66 -0.22 2.09 23.73
C ILE A 66 -0.64 2.69 25.08
N THR A 67 -1.64 2.08 25.73
CA THR A 67 -2.23 2.60 26.96
C THR A 67 -1.36 2.36 28.18
N GLU A 68 -0.80 1.16 28.35
CA GLU A 68 -0.10 0.78 29.58
C GLU A 68 1.40 1.03 29.53
N THR A 69 2.02 0.95 28.35
CA THR A 69 3.49 1.03 28.22
C THR A 69 3.92 2.36 27.64
N LEU A 70 3.43 2.70 26.44
CA LEU A 70 3.83 3.92 25.74
C LEU A 70 3.40 5.17 26.54
N SER A 71 2.18 5.20 27.05
CA SER A 71 1.70 6.34 27.85
C SER A 71 2.53 6.57 29.12
N LYS A 72 3.03 5.50 29.77
CA LYS A 72 3.93 5.64 30.93
C LYS A 72 5.30 6.16 30.53
N LEU A 73 5.86 5.68 29.42
CA LEU A 73 7.16 6.13 28.91
C LEU A 73 7.15 7.60 28.50
N LEU A 74 6.03 8.07 27.93
CA LEU A 74 5.87 9.45 27.46
C LEU A 74 5.50 10.44 28.58
N LYS A 75 5.08 9.95 29.76
CA LYS A 75 4.56 10.79 30.86
C LYS A 75 5.52 11.88 31.32
N ASP A 76 6.82 11.62 31.28
CA ASP A 76 7.85 12.55 31.74
C ASP A 76 8.28 13.56 30.66
N TYR A 77 7.74 13.44 29.44
CA TYR A 77 8.07 14.30 28.31
C TYR A 77 6.89 15.23 28.00
N GLN A 78 7.19 16.52 27.81
CA GLN A 78 6.19 17.44 27.26
C GLN A 78 5.89 17.07 25.81
N PRO A 79 4.64 17.25 25.31
CA PRO A 79 4.25 16.94 23.93
C PRO A 79 5.18 17.56 22.88
N GLU A 80 5.73 18.75 23.15
CA GLU A 80 6.64 19.46 22.26
C GLU A 80 7.98 18.75 22.09
N ASN A 81 8.36 17.90 23.06
CA ASN A 81 9.61 17.15 23.10
C ASN A 81 9.45 15.69 22.63
N ILE A 82 8.24 15.26 22.27
CA ILE A 82 7.97 13.94 21.74
C ILE A 82 8.02 14.03 20.21
N PHE A 83 8.98 13.35 19.58
CA PHE A 83 9.13 13.35 18.12
C PHE A 83 8.78 11.98 17.54
N ASN A 84 8.05 12.00 16.44
CA ASN A 84 7.98 10.85 15.54
C ASN A 84 8.84 11.12 14.31
N ALA A 85 9.53 10.10 13.82
CA ALA A 85 10.27 10.16 12.57
C ALA A 85 10.08 8.87 11.78
N ASP A 86 9.94 9.01 10.47
CA ASP A 86 9.70 7.90 9.58
C ASP A 86 10.42 8.08 8.23
N GLU A 87 10.70 6.95 7.57
CA GLU A 87 11.36 6.90 6.26
C GLU A 87 10.33 6.80 5.14
N THR A 88 10.47 7.65 4.12
CA THR A 88 9.68 7.55 2.89
C THR A 88 10.57 7.52 1.65
N ALA A 89 10.11 6.80 0.63
CA ALA A 89 10.76 6.74 -0.67
C ALA A 89 10.24 7.84 -1.60
N LEU A 90 11.10 8.80 -1.93
CA LEU A 90 10.82 9.85 -2.91
C LEU A 90 11.24 9.40 -4.31
N PHE A 91 10.27 9.09 -5.17
CA PHE A 91 10.50 8.71 -6.56
C PHE A 91 10.44 9.93 -7.48
N PHE A 92 11.60 10.43 -7.89
CA PHE A 92 11.71 11.68 -8.67
C PHE A 92 11.85 11.45 -10.19
N GLN A 93 12.01 10.21 -10.64
CA GLN A 93 12.10 9.86 -12.08
C GLN A 93 11.02 8.85 -12.51
N CYS A 94 9.98 8.62 -11.70
CA CYS A 94 8.89 7.75 -12.11
C CYS A 94 8.03 8.46 -13.16
N LEU A 95 7.88 7.84 -14.34
CA LEU A 95 6.88 8.23 -15.32
C LEU A 95 5.49 7.78 -14.84
N PRO A 96 4.40 8.40 -15.33
CA PRO A 96 3.04 7.92 -15.06
C PRO A 96 2.90 6.43 -15.41
N GLN A 97 2.25 5.65 -14.53
CA GLN A 97 1.99 4.22 -14.79
C GLN A 97 0.96 3.99 -15.90
N LYS A 98 0.10 4.98 -16.17
CA LYS A 98 -0.95 4.91 -17.18
C LYS A 98 -0.81 6.11 -18.10
N THR A 99 -0.72 5.82 -19.39
CA THR A 99 -0.78 6.81 -20.47
C THR A 99 -2.08 6.58 -21.21
N LEU A 100 -2.74 7.64 -21.70
CA LEU A 100 -3.94 7.55 -22.52
C LEU A 100 -3.56 7.67 -23.99
N PRO A 101 -3.23 6.55 -24.69
CA PRO A 101 -2.91 6.62 -26.12
C PRO A 101 -4.13 6.91 -26.98
N PHE A 102 -3.90 7.56 -28.11
CA PHE A 102 -4.90 7.61 -29.17
C PHE A 102 -5.12 6.22 -29.80
N LYS A 103 -6.32 5.98 -30.35
CA LYS A 103 -6.83 4.66 -30.81
C LYS A 103 -5.96 3.94 -31.86
N LYS A 104 -4.95 4.60 -32.43
CA LYS A 104 -4.02 4.05 -33.44
C LYS A 104 -2.54 4.19 -33.07
N GLU A 105 -2.23 4.71 -31.88
CA GLU A 105 -0.85 4.85 -31.43
C GLU A 105 -0.37 3.60 -30.71
N LYS A 106 0.79 3.11 -31.13
CA LYS A 106 1.50 2.06 -30.39
C LYS A 106 2.26 2.74 -29.25
N CYS A 107 1.73 2.65 -28.03
CA CYS A 107 2.50 2.97 -26.83
C CYS A 107 3.38 1.79 -26.45
N PHE A 108 4.69 1.98 -26.49
CA PHE A 108 5.66 1.05 -25.92
C PHE A 108 5.93 1.45 -24.47
N GLY A 109 5.73 0.52 -23.54
CA GLY A 109 6.01 0.77 -22.13
C GLY A 109 7.52 0.88 -21.89
N GLY A 110 7.97 2.03 -21.38
CA GLY A 110 9.34 2.17 -20.87
C GLY A 110 9.50 1.51 -19.50
N LYS A 111 10.69 0.98 -19.21
CA LYS A 111 11.03 0.52 -17.85
C LYS A 111 11.02 1.74 -16.92
N GLN A 112 10.11 1.75 -15.96
CA GLN A 112 10.02 2.81 -14.96
C GLN A 112 11.36 2.95 -14.23
N SER A 113 11.92 4.17 -14.23
CA SER A 113 13.10 4.46 -13.43
C SER A 113 12.71 4.37 -11.96
N LYS A 114 13.18 3.32 -11.28
CA LYS A 114 13.07 3.19 -9.82
C LYS A 114 14.14 4.04 -9.11
N ALA A 115 14.55 5.15 -9.71
CA ALA A 115 15.41 6.11 -9.03
C ALA A 115 14.58 6.75 -7.90
N ARG A 116 14.98 6.42 -6.68
CA ARG A 116 14.37 6.92 -5.45
C ARG A 116 15.45 7.50 -4.55
N LEU A 117 15.07 8.54 -3.82
CA LEU A 117 15.79 8.98 -2.63
C LEU A 117 15.07 8.41 -1.43
N THR A 118 15.82 7.98 -0.43
CA THR A 118 15.30 7.70 0.90
C THR A 118 15.28 9.03 1.64
N VAL A 119 14.13 9.42 2.18
CA VAL A 119 13.96 10.65 2.95
C VAL A 119 13.44 10.30 4.32
N MET A 120 14.18 10.65 5.37
CA MET A 120 13.70 10.59 6.75
C MET A 120 13.10 11.94 7.11
N LEU A 121 11.85 11.92 7.55
CA LEU A 121 11.10 13.09 8.02
C LEU A 121 10.78 12.88 9.48
N GLY A 122 10.74 13.96 10.26
CA GLY A 122 10.26 13.89 11.63
C GLY A 122 9.67 15.21 12.09
N ALA A 123 8.72 15.11 13.01
CA ALA A 123 8.05 16.25 13.61
C ALA A 123 7.70 15.95 15.07
N ASN A 124 7.59 16.99 15.88
CA ASN A 124 7.11 16.86 17.24
C ASN A 124 5.60 16.58 17.27
N MET A 125 5.12 16.05 18.40
CA MET A 125 3.73 15.63 18.58
C MET A 125 2.73 16.78 18.40
N THR A 126 3.13 18.02 18.76
CA THR A 126 2.28 19.20 18.57
C THR A 126 2.24 19.69 17.13
N GLY A 127 3.28 19.41 16.33
CA GLY A 127 3.36 19.71 14.90
C GLY A 127 4.20 20.93 14.46
N PRO A 128 4.36 22.02 15.24
CA PRO A 128 5.14 23.19 14.82
C PRO A 128 6.62 22.91 14.54
N GLN A 129 7.24 21.99 15.28
CA GLN A 129 8.67 21.72 15.15
C GLN A 129 8.90 20.54 14.20
N LYS A 130 9.44 20.84 13.02
CA LYS A 130 9.81 19.85 12.00
C LYS A 130 11.32 19.69 11.98
N LEU A 131 11.79 18.45 12.03
CA LEU A 131 13.20 18.14 11.87
C LEU A 131 13.63 18.39 10.42
N LYS A 132 14.88 18.81 10.23
CA LYS A 132 15.45 18.97 8.89
C LYS A 132 15.45 17.61 8.18
N PRO A 133 14.86 17.49 6.97
CA PRO A 133 14.84 16.23 6.25
C PRO A 133 16.24 15.68 6.01
N LEU A 134 16.44 14.40 6.32
CA LEU A 134 17.66 13.68 5.95
C LEU A 134 17.41 12.95 4.64
N VAL A 135 18.25 13.18 3.64
CA VAL A 135 18.10 12.59 2.31
C VAL A 135 19.28 11.70 2.01
N ILE A 136 19.02 10.42 1.78
CA ILE A 136 20.00 9.42 1.37
C ILE A 136 19.73 9.05 -0.08
N GLY A 137 20.68 9.39 -0.95
CA GLY A 137 20.68 8.99 -2.35
C GLY A 137 21.41 7.67 -2.59
N ARG A 138 21.62 7.33 -3.86
CA ARG A 138 22.48 6.19 -4.23
C ARG A 138 23.93 6.53 -3.90
N SER A 139 24.57 5.68 -3.09
CA SER A 139 26.02 5.79 -2.84
C SER A 139 26.79 5.59 -4.15
N LYS A 140 27.78 6.45 -4.42
CA LYS A 140 28.72 6.27 -5.54
C LYS A 140 29.52 4.96 -5.39
N ASN A 141 29.76 4.52 -4.16
CA ASN A 141 30.46 3.28 -3.80
C ASN A 141 29.68 2.55 -2.69
N SER A 142 28.76 1.66 -3.05
CA SER A 142 28.03 0.85 -2.09
C SER A 142 28.94 -0.23 -1.49
N ARG A 143 29.29 -0.10 -0.22
CA ARG A 143 30.15 -1.07 0.48
C ARG A 143 29.53 -2.47 0.56
N CYS A 144 28.21 -2.57 0.47
CA CYS A 144 27.42 -3.81 0.49
C CYS A 144 27.41 -4.61 -0.83
N PHE A 145 27.96 -4.08 -1.92
CA PHE A 145 28.07 -4.78 -3.21
C PHE A 145 29.54 -5.00 -3.65
N LYS A 146 30.49 -4.96 -2.70
CA LYS A 146 31.83 -5.50 -2.97
C LYS A 146 31.70 -7.02 -3.06
N ILE A 147 31.50 -7.52 -4.26
CA ILE A 147 31.75 -8.93 -4.58
C ILE A 147 33.23 -9.15 -4.25
N PHE A 148 33.52 -10.01 -3.27
CA PHE A 148 34.84 -10.61 -3.14
C PHE A 148 35.01 -11.56 -4.33
N GLY A 149 35.58 -11.04 -5.41
CA GLY A 149 36.05 -11.84 -6.54
C GLY A 149 37.47 -12.31 -6.24
N GLY A 150 37.62 -13.62 -6.05
CA GLY A 150 38.88 -14.34 -6.26
C GLY A 150 38.99 -14.83 -7.69
#